data_AF-A0A522MXC3-F1
#
_entry.id   AF-A0A522MXC3-F1
#
_cell.length_a   1.000
_cell.length_b   1.000
_cell.length_c   1.000
_cell.angle_alpha   90.00
_cell.angle_beta   90.00
_cell.angle_gamma   90.00
#
_symmetry.space_group_name_H-M   'P 1'
#
loop_
_entity.id
_entity.type
_entity.pdbx_description
1 polymer ?
#
loop_
_entity_poly.entity_id
_entity_poly.type
_entity_poly.pdbx_seq_one_letter_code
_entity_poly.pdbx_strand_id
1 'polypeptide(L)'
;GSSRSAEALVTLLGEPQSRWWQDPRAAGSRTMSTVIAAALDQTGADLRAQLGDPSDWTWGAIHTVTFQEQTLGESGIGPLEWVLDKGPYPVAGAPFAVDQTYVDVSVAYPDPYAADPSATGTTDLKTIFANLGGPSYRLVVDMGQLDAATIVDTTGQSGLPFDSHYGDLIDDWLAVKAVPLPFSRTAVDAAAKQTLTLTP
;
A
#
# COMPACT_ATOMS: atom_id res chain seq x y z
N GLY A 1 0.54 -15.86 -3.00
CA GLY A 1 1.54 -16.66 -2.24
C GLY A 1 1.55 -16.23 -0.79
N SER A 2 1.84 -17.13 0.14
CA SER A 2 2.04 -16.86 1.58
C SER A 2 3.50 -16.51 1.91
N SER A 3 3.79 -15.97 3.10
CA SER A 3 5.18 -15.71 3.55
C SER A 3 6.07 -16.96 3.49
N ARG A 4 5.50 -18.14 3.79
CA ARG A 4 6.21 -19.44 3.66
C ARG A 4 6.56 -19.77 2.22
N SER A 5 5.67 -19.45 1.27
CA SER A 5 5.97 -19.66 -0.16
C SER A 5 7.05 -18.70 -0.67
N ALA A 6 7.11 -17.47 -0.16
CA ALA A 6 8.17 -16.52 -0.49
C ALA A 6 9.54 -16.99 0.04
N GLU A 7 9.60 -17.45 1.30
CA GLU A 7 10.82 -18.01 1.89
C GLU A 7 11.30 -19.29 1.17
N ALA A 8 10.35 -20.16 0.80
CA ALA A 8 10.65 -21.34 0.00
C ALA A 8 11.22 -20.96 -1.38
N LEU A 9 10.69 -19.93 -2.04
CA LEU A 9 11.22 -19.42 -3.30
C LEU A 9 12.65 -18.90 -3.14
N VAL A 10 12.92 -18.09 -2.11
CA VAL A 10 14.28 -17.58 -1.82
C VAL A 10 15.26 -18.72 -1.60
N THR A 11 14.87 -19.75 -0.85
CA THR A 11 15.69 -20.96 -0.66
C THR A 11 15.94 -21.67 -1.99
N LEU A 12 14.90 -21.84 -2.80
CA LEU A 12 14.96 -22.57 -4.07
C LEU A 12 15.85 -21.87 -5.12
N LEU A 13 15.93 -20.53 -5.09
CA LEU A 13 16.85 -19.76 -5.92
C LEU A 13 18.32 -20.07 -5.63
N GLY A 14 18.65 -20.53 -4.41
CA GLY A 14 19.97 -21.03 -4.04
C GLY A 14 20.26 -22.47 -4.51
N GLU A 15 19.25 -23.18 -5.00
CA GLU A 15 19.33 -24.58 -5.42
C GLU A 15 18.97 -24.75 -6.91
N PRO A 16 19.83 -24.31 -7.85
CA PRO A 16 19.50 -24.30 -9.28
C PRO A 16 19.28 -25.70 -9.88
N GLN A 17 19.79 -26.75 -9.23
CA GLN A 17 19.61 -28.16 -9.62
C GLN A 17 18.41 -28.82 -8.94
N SER A 18 17.64 -28.07 -8.15
CA SER A 18 16.49 -28.60 -7.44
C SER A 18 15.45 -29.15 -8.42
N ARG A 19 14.86 -30.30 -8.07
CA ARG A 19 13.80 -30.92 -8.87
C ARG A 19 12.57 -30.03 -9.06
N TRP A 20 12.36 -29.04 -8.20
CA TRP A 20 11.24 -28.10 -8.30
C TRP A 20 11.34 -27.16 -9.50
N TRP A 21 12.54 -26.98 -10.07
CA TRP A 21 12.72 -26.26 -11.33
C TRP A 21 12.40 -27.11 -12.57
N GLN A 22 12.27 -28.43 -12.38
CA GLN A 22 12.02 -29.40 -13.43
C GLN A 22 10.54 -29.79 -13.41
N ASP A 23 9.84 -29.64 -14.52
CA ASP A 23 8.50 -30.20 -14.68
C ASP A 23 8.60 -31.49 -15.50
N PRO A 24 8.37 -32.67 -14.91
CA PRO A 24 8.45 -33.95 -15.63
C PRO A 24 7.36 -34.11 -16.70
N ARG A 25 6.35 -33.22 -16.73
CA ARG A 25 5.27 -33.21 -17.73
C ARG A 25 5.53 -32.24 -18.88
N ALA A 26 6.50 -31.33 -18.75
CA ALA A 26 6.82 -30.37 -19.79
C ALA A 26 7.68 -31.01 -20.90
N ALA A 27 7.41 -30.66 -22.15
CA ALA A 27 8.26 -31.06 -23.26
C ALA A 27 9.58 -30.25 -23.22
N GLY A 28 10.69 -30.93 -22.95
CA GLY A 28 12.04 -30.33 -22.90
C GLY A 28 12.61 -30.18 -21.49
N SER A 29 13.90 -29.86 -21.40
CA SER A 29 14.57 -29.63 -20.11
C SER A 29 14.25 -28.23 -19.60
N ARG A 30 13.37 -28.14 -18.59
CA ARG A 30 13.12 -26.90 -17.85
C ARG A 30 14.19 -26.75 -16.76
N THR A 31 14.88 -25.62 -16.76
CA THR A 31 15.89 -25.23 -15.77
C THR A 31 15.43 -23.98 -15.03
N MET A 32 16.02 -23.69 -13.86
CA MET A 32 15.76 -22.47 -13.10
C MET A 32 15.87 -21.22 -13.99
N SER A 33 16.94 -21.10 -14.78
CA SER A 33 17.15 -19.96 -15.69
C SER A 33 16.05 -19.82 -16.73
N THR A 34 15.59 -20.92 -17.34
CA THR A 34 14.49 -20.85 -18.32
C THR A 34 13.16 -20.49 -17.70
N VAL A 35 12.90 -20.91 -16.45
CA VAL A 35 11.68 -20.55 -15.71
C VAL A 35 11.69 -19.07 -15.37
N ILE A 36 12.81 -18.57 -14.83
CA ILE A 36 12.96 -17.15 -14.46
C ILE A 36 12.89 -16.27 -15.71
N ALA A 37 13.56 -16.64 -16.81
CA ALA A 37 13.51 -15.89 -18.06
C ALA A 37 12.07 -15.80 -18.60
N ALA A 38 11.34 -16.91 -18.66
CA ALA A 38 9.95 -16.91 -19.09
C ALA A 38 9.05 -16.06 -18.18
N ALA A 39 9.29 -16.08 -16.86
CA ALA A 39 8.56 -15.25 -15.90
C ALA A 39 8.83 -13.74 -16.10
N LEU A 40 10.09 -13.37 -16.36
CA LEU A 40 10.47 -11.98 -16.66
C LEU A 40 9.90 -11.51 -18.00
N ASP A 41 9.92 -12.36 -19.03
CA ASP A 41 9.30 -12.05 -20.33
C ASP A 41 7.79 -11.83 -20.20
N GLN A 42 7.11 -12.70 -19.45
CA GLN A 42 5.68 -12.54 -19.16
C GLN A 42 5.41 -11.25 -18.38
N THR A 43 6.20 -10.96 -17.35
CA THR A 43 6.07 -9.72 -16.57
C THR A 43 6.24 -8.49 -17.46
N GLY A 44 7.22 -8.50 -18.35
CA GLY A 44 7.42 -7.42 -19.32
C GLY A 44 6.28 -7.30 -20.32
N ALA A 45 5.63 -8.40 -20.72
CA ALA A 45 4.46 -8.36 -21.57
C ALA A 45 3.24 -7.76 -20.84
N ASP A 46 3.00 -8.18 -19.59
CA ASP A 46 1.88 -7.71 -18.76
C ASP A 46 2.02 -6.22 -18.45
N LEU A 47 3.22 -5.76 -18.07
CA LEU A 47 3.49 -4.35 -17.82
C LEU A 47 3.30 -3.51 -19.09
N ARG A 48 3.78 -3.96 -20.26
CA ARG A 48 3.56 -3.23 -21.52
C ARG A 48 2.09 -3.18 -21.91
N ALA A 49 1.36 -4.27 -21.71
CA ALA A 49 -0.06 -4.34 -22.02
C ALA A 49 -0.90 -3.39 -21.14
N GLN A 50 -0.55 -3.25 -19.86
CA GLN A 50 -1.34 -2.49 -18.89
C GLN A 50 -0.86 -1.05 -18.66
N LEU A 51 0.44 -0.79 -18.85
CA LEU A 51 1.07 0.51 -18.55
C LEU A 51 1.72 1.18 -19.77
N GLY A 52 1.77 0.51 -20.93
CA GLY A 52 2.35 1.09 -22.14
C GLY A 52 3.88 1.07 -22.14
N ASP A 53 4.51 2.17 -22.55
CA ASP A 53 5.96 2.23 -22.77
C ASP A 53 6.75 2.09 -21.45
N PRO A 54 7.78 1.24 -21.39
CA PRO A 54 8.68 1.13 -20.24
C PRO A 54 9.28 2.44 -19.73
N SER A 55 9.44 3.47 -20.58
CA SER A 55 9.95 4.77 -20.15
C SER A 55 9.02 5.52 -19.19
N ASP A 56 7.72 5.20 -19.23
CA ASP A 56 6.68 5.91 -18.49
C ASP A 56 6.25 5.14 -17.24
N TRP A 57 6.82 3.95 -17.01
CA TRP A 57 6.46 3.11 -15.88
C TRP A 57 6.85 3.75 -14.56
N THR A 58 5.86 3.91 -13.68
CA THR A 58 6.05 4.35 -12.31
C THR A 58 5.36 3.38 -11.36
N TRP A 59 5.94 3.19 -10.18
CA TRP A 59 5.34 2.36 -9.14
C TRP A 59 3.93 2.86 -8.78
N GLY A 60 3.78 4.19 -8.64
CA GLY A 60 2.51 4.84 -8.35
C GLY A 60 1.41 4.66 -9.42
N ALA A 61 1.74 4.15 -10.62
CA ALA A 61 0.74 3.82 -11.63
C ALA A 61 -0.08 2.56 -11.29
N ILE A 62 0.50 1.65 -10.51
CA ILE A 62 -0.14 0.39 -10.08
C ILE A 62 -0.26 0.27 -8.56
N HIS A 63 0.53 1.04 -7.81
CA HIS A 63 0.49 1.08 -6.36
C HIS A 63 -0.13 2.38 -5.89
N THR A 64 -1.44 2.31 -5.66
CA THR A 64 -2.24 3.45 -5.23
C THR A 64 -2.95 3.15 -3.92
N VAL A 65 -3.18 4.19 -3.12
CA VAL A 65 -4.01 4.14 -1.92
C VAL A 65 -5.31 4.91 -2.15
N THR A 66 -6.43 4.32 -1.74
CA THR A 66 -7.71 5.01 -1.60
C THR A 66 -8.08 5.00 -0.14
N PHE A 67 -8.25 6.19 0.44
CA PHE A 67 -8.79 6.35 1.79
C PHE A 67 -10.30 6.28 1.69
N GLN A 68 -10.83 5.08 1.89
CA GLN A 68 -12.24 4.79 1.77
C GLN A 68 -12.96 5.07 3.09
N GLU A 69 -14.07 5.77 3.03
CA GLU A 69 -14.91 6.06 4.18
C GLU A 69 -15.75 4.82 4.52
N GLN A 70 -15.77 4.43 5.80
CA GLN A 70 -16.25 3.10 6.21
C GLN A 70 -17.78 2.96 6.26
N THR A 71 -18.56 4.04 6.11
CA THR A 71 -20.03 3.99 6.25
C THR A 71 -20.75 4.08 4.92
N LEU A 72 -20.38 5.04 4.09
CA LEU A 72 -21.01 5.40 2.82
C LEU A 72 -20.04 5.36 1.63
N GLY A 73 -18.74 5.13 1.86
CA GLY A 73 -17.74 4.85 0.82
C GLY A 73 -17.90 3.49 0.13
N GLU A 74 -18.86 2.66 0.58
CA GLU A 74 -19.30 1.42 -0.08
C GLU A 74 -20.81 1.41 -0.35
N SER A 75 -21.43 2.58 -0.38
CA SER A 75 -22.89 2.69 -0.47
C SER A 75 -23.47 2.22 -1.81
N GLY A 76 -22.64 2.06 -2.85
CA GLY A 76 -23.05 1.88 -4.24
C GLY A 76 -23.59 3.16 -4.88
N ILE A 77 -23.51 4.29 -4.17
CA ILE A 77 -23.99 5.59 -4.61
C ILE A 77 -22.75 6.41 -4.99
N GLY A 78 -22.34 6.31 -6.25
CA GLY A 78 -21.10 6.92 -6.74
C GLY A 78 -20.87 8.39 -6.35
N PRO A 79 -21.88 9.29 -6.31
CA PRO A 79 -21.69 10.65 -5.81
C PRO A 79 -21.30 10.75 -4.33
N LEU A 80 -21.77 9.84 -3.48
CA LEU A 80 -21.37 9.81 -2.06
C LEU A 80 -19.93 9.33 -1.94
N GLU A 81 -19.61 8.21 -2.59
CA GLU A 81 -18.26 7.63 -2.63
C GLU A 81 -17.24 8.65 -3.13
N TRP A 82 -17.55 9.37 -4.22
CA TRP A 82 -16.66 10.39 -4.77
C TRP A 82 -16.36 11.56 -3.82
N VAL A 83 -17.32 11.91 -2.96
CA VAL A 83 -17.14 13.01 -1.99
C VAL A 83 -16.39 12.54 -0.75
N LEU A 84 -16.73 11.36 -0.27
CA LEU A 84 -16.26 10.80 1.00
C LEU A 84 -14.89 10.15 0.85
N ASP A 85 -14.69 9.35 -0.18
CA ASP A 85 -13.43 8.67 -0.40
C ASP A 85 -12.39 9.64 -0.96
N LYS A 86 -11.13 9.43 -0.58
CA LYS A 86 -10.00 10.22 -1.09
C LYS A 86 -9.03 9.31 -1.83
N GLY A 87 -8.83 9.61 -3.11
CA GLY A 87 -7.92 8.88 -3.99
C GLY A 87 -8.63 8.34 -5.23
N PRO A 88 -8.01 7.38 -5.94
CA PRO A 88 -6.72 6.77 -5.64
C PRO A 88 -5.54 7.76 -5.77
N TYR A 89 -4.60 7.72 -4.84
CA TYR A 89 -3.34 8.46 -4.91
C TYR A 89 -2.16 7.52 -5.15
N PRO A 90 -1.19 7.89 -6.01
CA PRO A 90 0.05 7.13 -6.13
C PRO A 90 0.79 7.18 -4.80
N VAL A 91 1.21 6.01 -4.30
CA VAL A 91 1.95 5.92 -3.03
C VAL A 91 3.28 5.22 -3.24
N ALA A 92 4.29 5.64 -2.48
CA ALA A 92 5.59 4.97 -2.44
C ALA A 92 5.55 3.77 -1.49
N GLY A 93 6.72 3.20 -1.18
CA GLY A 93 6.83 2.11 -0.22
C GLY A 93 6.60 0.73 -0.81
N ALA A 94 6.72 -0.28 0.06
CA ALA A 94 6.49 -1.69 -0.24
C ALA A 94 6.27 -2.48 1.06
N PRO A 95 5.72 -3.71 1.01
CA PRO A 95 5.43 -4.51 2.21
C PRO A 95 6.64 -4.80 3.10
N PHE A 96 7.85 -4.75 2.55
CA PHE A 96 9.12 -5.03 3.25
C PHE A 96 10.03 -3.80 3.36
N ALA A 97 9.53 -2.61 3.01
CA ALA A 97 10.23 -1.35 3.19
C ALA A 97 9.90 -0.71 4.55
N VAL A 98 10.73 0.24 4.99
CA VAL A 98 10.44 1.04 6.19
C VAL A 98 9.16 1.85 6.01
N ASP A 99 8.98 2.43 4.82
CA ASP A 99 7.69 2.98 4.41
C ASP A 99 6.78 1.81 3.96
N GLN A 100 6.12 1.21 4.95
CA GLN A 100 5.46 -0.07 4.79
C GLN A 100 4.05 0.11 4.24
N THR A 101 3.92 0.15 2.92
CA THR A 101 2.64 0.08 2.20
C THR A 101 2.37 -1.36 1.77
N TYR A 102 1.36 -1.97 2.38
CA TYR A 102 1.04 -3.38 2.26
C TYR A 102 0.25 -3.66 0.98
N VAL A 103 0.59 -4.76 0.30
CA VAL A 103 -0.16 -5.31 -0.84
C VAL A 103 -0.43 -6.78 -0.59
N ASP A 104 -1.50 -7.30 -1.19
CA ASP A 104 -1.78 -8.74 -1.18
C ASP A 104 -1.58 -9.34 -2.57
N VAL A 105 -0.36 -9.81 -2.84
CA VAL A 105 -0.05 -10.50 -4.10
C VAL A 105 -0.68 -11.90 -4.21
N SER A 106 -1.36 -12.40 -3.17
CA SER A 106 -2.05 -13.69 -3.24
C SER A 106 -3.29 -13.64 -4.13
N VAL A 107 -3.87 -12.46 -4.37
CA VAL A 107 -5.02 -12.30 -5.28
C VAL A 107 -4.68 -12.64 -6.74
N ALA A 108 -3.39 -12.62 -7.12
CA ALA A 108 -2.94 -13.06 -8.44
C ALA A 108 -2.89 -14.59 -8.57
N TYR A 109 -2.62 -15.28 -7.46
CA TYR A 109 -2.46 -16.73 -7.38
C TYR A 109 -3.18 -17.25 -6.14
N PRO A 110 -4.53 -17.30 -6.17
CA PRO A 110 -5.31 -17.77 -5.03
C PRO A 110 -4.90 -19.19 -4.66
N ASP A 111 -4.84 -19.45 -3.35
CA ASP A 111 -4.46 -20.77 -2.84
C ASP A 111 -5.54 -21.79 -3.27
N PRO A 112 -5.19 -22.85 -4.03
CA PRO A 112 -6.15 -23.88 -4.43
C PRO A 112 -6.77 -24.63 -3.24
N TYR A 113 -6.20 -24.47 -2.04
CA TYR A 113 -6.70 -25.01 -0.77
C TYR A 113 -7.37 -23.95 0.11
N ALA A 114 -7.61 -22.73 -0.38
CA ALA A 114 -8.36 -21.70 0.32
C ALA A 114 -9.81 -22.12 0.58
N ALA A 115 -10.47 -21.42 1.50
CA ALA A 115 -11.87 -21.66 1.86
C ALA A 115 -12.82 -21.54 0.65
N ASP A 116 -12.47 -20.70 -0.33
CA ASP A 116 -13.13 -20.64 -1.63
C ASP A 116 -12.19 -21.17 -2.74
N PRO A 117 -12.31 -22.44 -3.14
CA PRO A 117 -11.51 -23.03 -4.20
C PRO A 117 -11.94 -22.59 -5.62
N SER A 118 -13.01 -21.79 -5.75
CA SER A 118 -13.48 -21.23 -7.02
C SER A 118 -12.88 -19.85 -7.34
N ALA A 119 -12.14 -19.26 -6.40
CA ALA A 119 -11.47 -17.99 -6.59
C ALA A 119 -10.55 -18.05 -7.82
N THR A 120 -10.85 -17.24 -8.83
CA THR A 120 -9.98 -17.07 -9.99
C THR A 120 -9.04 -15.92 -9.71
N GLY A 121 -7.73 -16.14 -9.88
CA GLY A 121 -6.75 -15.08 -9.69
C GLY A 121 -6.96 -13.95 -10.69
N THR A 122 -6.58 -12.74 -10.32
CA THR A 122 -6.59 -11.59 -11.22
C THR A 122 -5.22 -11.39 -11.87
N THR A 123 -5.20 -10.80 -13.07
CA THR A 123 -3.98 -10.31 -13.73
C THR A 123 -3.90 -8.79 -13.77
N ASP A 124 -4.92 -8.10 -13.26
CA ASP A 124 -4.94 -6.63 -13.18
C ASP A 124 -3.93 -6.15 -12.14
N LEU A 125 -2.87 -5.48 -12.62
CA LEU A 125 -1.77 -5.03 -11.78
C LEU A 125 -2.21 -3.99 -10.75
N LYS A 126 -3.22 -3.17 -11.07
CA LYS A 126 -3.74 -2.17 -10.13
C LYS A 126 -4.46 -2.83 -8.96
N THR A 127 -5.18 -3.92 -9.19
CA THR A 127 -5.78 -4.72 -8.11
C THR A 127 -4.72 -5.46 -7.30
N ILE A 128 -3.77 -6.12 -7.97
CA ILE A 128 -2.72 -6.93 -7.30
C ILE A 128 -1.83 -6.07 -6.40
N PHE A 129 -1.51 -4.86 -6.87
CA PHE A 129 -0.59 -3.95 -6.18
C PHE A 129 -1.30 -2.76 -5.54
N ALA A 130 -2.63 -2.77 -5.41
CA ALA A 130 -3.33 -1.76 -4.60
C ALA A 130 -2.80 -1.78 -3.16
N ASN A 131 -2.60 -0.60 -2.57
CA ASN A 131 -2.24 -0.50 -1.17
C ASN A 131 -3.46 -0.86 -0.29
N LEU A 132 -3.29 -1.87 0.56
CA LEU A 132 -4.33 -2.37 1.46
C LEU A 132 -4.11 -1.97 2.92
N GLY A 133 -2.97 -1.37 3.25
CA GLY A 133 -2.68 -0.92 4.60
C GLY A 133 -1.32 -0.27 4.71
N GLY A 134 -1.14 0.57 5.72
CA GLY A 134 0.12 1.24 5.98
C GLY A 134 0.14 1.93 7.34
N PRO A 135 1.15 2.75 7.63
CA PRO A 135 1.23 3.49 8.88
C PRO A 135 0.02 4.42 9.03
N SER A 136 -0.77 4.25 10.09
CA SER A 136 -1.85 5.19 10.41
C SER A 136 -1.30 6.57 10.73
N TYR A 137 -0.17 6.63 11.44
CA TYR A 137 0.58 7.87 11.64
C TYR A 137 2.09 7.61 11.64
N ARG A 138 2.87 8.67 11.47
CA ARG A 138 4.32 8.67 11.69
C ARG A 138 4.65 9.72 12.76
N LEU A 139 5.31 9.32 13.84
CA LEU A 139 5.59 10.16 15.01
C LEU A 139 7.08 10.13 15.34
N VAL A 140 7.66 11.32 15.58
CA VAL A 140 9.02 11.49 16.08
C VAL A 140 8.96 12.34 17.35
N VAL A 141 9.62 11.87 18.41
CA VAL A 141 9.70 12.57 19.69
C VAL A 141 11.16 12.67 20.12
N ASP A 142 11.66 13.89 20.29
CA ASP A 142 12.92 14.14 21.00
C ASP A 142 12.61 14.26 22.50
N MET A 143 13.06 13.28 23.29
CA MET A 143 12.82 13.25 24.74
C MET A 143 13.54 14.38 25.50
N GLY A 144 14.53 15.03 24.90
CA GLY A 144 15.18 16.23 25.43
C GLY A 144 14.50 17.54 25.03
N GLN A 145 13.67 17.52 23.98
CA GLN A 145 12.98 18.68 23.42
C GLN A 145 11.57 18.31 22.93
N LEU A 146 10.64 18.10 23.87
CA LEU A 146 9.30 17.58 23.55
C LEU A 146 8.49 18.48 22.60
N ASP A 147 8.71 19.80 22.62
CA ASP A 147 8.08 20.74 21.68
C ASP A 147 8.61 20.64 20.24
N ALA A 148 9.68 19.87 20.01
CA ALA A 148 10.18 19.54 18.68
C ALA A 148 9.56 18.25 18.09
N ALA A 149 8.60 17.64 18.79
CA ALA A 149 7.91 16.46 18.28
C ALA A 149 7.17 16.77 16.98
N THR A 150 7.09 15.78 16.10
CA THR A 150 6.40 15.89 14.81
C THR A 150 5.52 14.68 14.57
N ILE A 151 4.36 14.87 13.95
CA ILE A 151 3.42 13.82 13.61
C ILE A 151 2.87 14.03 12.19
N VAL A 152 2.43 12.97 11.53
CA VAL A 152 1.53 13.06 10.38
C VAL A 152 0.57 11.89 10.42
N ASP A 153 -0.72 12.16 10.22
CA ASP A 153 -1.79 11.16 10.10
C ASP A 153 -2.06 10.89 8.61
N THR A 154 -2.71 9.78 8.26
CA THR A 154 -2.98 9.39 6.87
C THR A 154 -3.87 10.36 6.13
N THR A 155 -4.89 10.91 6.79
CA THR A 155 -5.85 11.83 6.17
C THR A 155 -5.80 13.21 6.79
N GLY A 156 -6.32 13.37 8.00
CA GLY A 156 -6.44 14.63 8.72
C GLY A 156 -7.16 14.38 10.04
N GLN A 157 -7.11 15.33 10.97
CA GLN A 157 -7.63 15.08 12.32
C GLN A 157 -9.17 14.99 12.42
N SER A 158 -9.91 15.38 11.37
CA SER A 158 -11.37 15.36 11.38
C SER A 158 -11.93 14.11 10.70
N GLY A 159 -12.93 13.48 11.33
CA GLY A 159 -13.75 12.46 10.69
C GLY A 159 -14.97 13.02 9.94
N LEU A 160 -15.14 14.34 9.89
CA LEU A 160 -16.28 14.99 9.23
C LEU A 160 -15.94 15.33 7.77
N PRO A 161 -16.61 14.75 6.76
CA PRO A 161 -16.21 14.86 5.35
C PRO A 161 -16.08 16.28 4.78
N PHE A 162 -16.79 17.24 5.36
CA PHE A 162 -16.82 18.63 4.90
C PHE A 162 -15.99 19.57 5.79
N ASP A 163 -15.31 19.04 6.80
CA ASP A 163 -14.36 19.80 7.60
C ASP A 163 -13.05 19.98 6.81
N SER A 164 -12.41 21.14 6.97
CA SER A 164 -11.14 21.44 6.29
C SER A 164 -10.02 20.47 6.66
N HIS A 165 -10.16 19.76 7.79
CA HIS A 165 -9.18 18.82 8.32
C HIS A 165 -9.54 17.35 8.10
N TYR A 166 -10.43 17.07 7.14
CA TYR A 166 -10.79 15.68 6.80
C TYR A 166 -9.69 14.92 6.06
N GLY A 167 -8.92 15.64 5.23
CA GLY A 167 -7.90 15.05 4.36
C GLY A 167 -6.74 16.00 4.04
N ASP A 168 -6.50 17.00 4.88
CA ASP A 168 -5.49 18.04 4.67
C ASP A 168 -4.05 17.57 4.90
N LEU A 169 -3.85 16.42 5.55
CA LEU A 169 -2.54 15.78 5.74
C LEU A 169 -2.23 14.71 4.69
N ILE A 170 -3.15 14.39 3.75
CA ILE A 170 -2.93 13.34 2.74
C ILE A 170 -1.64 13.57 1.95
N ASP A 171 -1.46 14.77 1.40
CA ASP A 171 -0.28 15.10 0.59
C ASP A 171 1.01 15.04 1.43
N ASP A 172 0.94 15.50 2.68
CA ASP A 172 2.07 15.45 3.62
C ASP A 172 2.39 13.99 4.01
N TRP A 173 1.38 13.14 4.22
CA TRP A 173 1.57 11.72 4.52
C TRP A 173 2.18 10.96 3.34
N LEU A 174 1.71 11.24 2.10
CA LEU A 174 2.26 10.67 0.87
C LEU A 174 3.72 11.08 0.65
N ALA A 175 4.09 12.29 1.07
CA ALA A 175 5.45 12.83 0.98
C ALA A 175 6.34 12.49 2.18
N VAL A 176 5.84 11.72 3.16
CA VAL A 176 6.55 11.43 4.43
C VAL A 176 6.99 12.72 5.15
N LYS A 177 6.16 13.76 5.05
CA LYS A 177 6.39 15.08 5.64
C LYS A 177 5.54 15.23 6.90
N ALA A 178 6.21 15.37 8.04
CA ALA A 178 5.55 15.56 9.32
C ALA A 178 5.23 17.02 9.62
N VAL A 179 4.18 17.25 10.40
CA VAL A 179 3.80 18.55 10.96
C VAL A 179 4.17 18.63 12.45
N PRO A 180 4.36 19.84 13.03
CA PRO A 180 4.68 19.97 14.45
C PRO A 180 3.57 19.40 15.36
N LEU A 181 3.98 18.72 16.42
CA LEU A 181 3.12 18.27 17.51
C LEU A 181 3.54 18.96 18.82
N PRO A 182 3.05 20.18 19.10
CA PRO A 182 3.44 20.93 20.29
C PRO A 182 3.02 20.19 21.58
N PHE A 183 3.87 20.21 22.60
CA PHE A 183 3.68 19.43 23.83
C PHE A 183 3.41 20.32 25.06
N SER A 184 4.24 21.34 25.27
CA SER A 184 4.10 22.25 26.41
C SER A 184 2.84 23.08 26.28
N ARG A 185 2.26 23.45 27.42
CA ARG A 185 1.03 24.26 27.42
C ARG A 185 1.19 25.55 26.62
N THR A 186 2.33 26.22 26.78
CA THR A 186 2.65 27.44 26.04
C THR A 186 2.72 27.21 24.53
N ALA A 187 3.35 26.13 24.07
CA ALA A 187 3.43 25.81 22.65
C ALA A 187 2.05 25.44 22.07
N VAL A 188 1.25 24.66 22.81
CA VAL A 188 -0.13 24.30 22.43
C VAL A 188 -1.01 25.55 22.33
N ASP A 189 -0.99 26.42 23.34
CA ASP A 189 -1.77 27.66 23.35
C ASP A 189 -1.36 28.59 22.18
N ALA A 190 -0.07 28.62 21.82
CA ALA A 190 0.43 29.41 20.69
C ALA A 190 0.05 28.82 19.32
N ALA A 191 -0.04 27.49 19.20
CA ALA A 191 -0.42 26.81 17.96
C ALA A 191 -1.95 26.69 17.76
N ALA A 192 -2.73 26.90 18.82
CA ALA A 192 -4.17 26.70 18.82
C ALA A 192 -4.87 27.54 17.73
N LYS A 193 -5.70 26.88 16.91
CA LYS A 193 -6.58 27.53 15.94
C LYS A 193 -7.94 27.90 16.52
N GLN A 194 -8.44 27.08 17.44
CA GLN A 194 -9.71 27.26 18.14
C GLN A 194 -9.57 26.76 19.58
N THR A 195 -10.36 27.32 20.50
CA THR A 195 -10.40 26.91 21.90
C THR A 195 -11.83 26.81 22.38
N LEU A 196 -12.19 25.67 22.97
CA LEU A 196 -13.51 25.42 23.56
C LEU A 196 -13.35 25.25 25.08
N THR A 197 -14.11 26.03 25.85
CA THR A 197 -14.22 25.84 27.30
C THR A 197 -15.53 25.13 27.60
N LEU A 198 -15.45 23.96 28.25
CA LEU A 198 -16.61 23.21 28.71
C LEU A 198 -16.86 23.53 30.17
N THR A 199 -18.04 24.08 30.48
CA THR A 199 -18.53 24.26 31.85
C THR A 199 -19.59 23.20 32.15
N PRO A 200 -19.65 22.69 33.39
CA PRO A 200 -20.70 21.75 33.82
C PRO A 200 -22.12 22.29 33.62
#